data_AF-A0A7J6QHI7-F1
#
_entry.id   AF-A0A7J6QHI7-F1
#
_cell.length_a   1.000
_cell.length_b   1.000
_cell.length_c   1.000
_cell.angle_alpha   90.00
_cell.angle_beta   90.00
_cell.angle_gamma   90.00
#
_symmetry.space_group_name_H-M   'P 1'
#
loop_
_entity.id
_entity.type
_entity.pdbx_description
1 polymer ?
#
loop_
_entity_poly.entity_id
_entity_poly.type
_entity_poly.pdbx_seq_one_letter_code
_entity_poly.pdbx_strand_id
1 'polypeptide(L)'
;ETLTGYNPMEADKKEKDVKKRGPGGGGWIRVNNNLQVTQLNDDGSESLFGGGHIFAVGDCNMVPGLPPIPKISYPSEEQAQHAVHNIRVIDHLEKGAWAPGGCCGIFGKKSLRDTWWPWGAGMFATSLGPKDACFVLGAKSTPGTGHMVLWGKASAIQKALIESTKTNECKRGLLGSS
;
A
#
# COMPACT_ATOMS: atom_id res chain seq x y z
N GLU A 1 -0.79 -13.25 16.74
CA GLU A 1 -0.51 -13.65 15.34
C GLU A 1 -0.82 -12.49 14.39
N THR A 2 0.07 -12.21 13.44
CA THR A 2 -0.02 -11.03 12.54
C THR A 2 -0.60 -11.36 11.17
N LEU A 3 -0.76 -12.63 10.84
CA LEU A 3 -1.24 -13.07 9.53
C LEU A 3 -2.77 -13.20 9.46
N THR A 4 -3.36 -12.88 8.31
CA THR A 4 -4.81 -12.95 8.08
C THR A 4 -5.41 -14.35 8.13
N GLY A 5 -4.58 -15.40 7.97
CA GLY A 5 -5.04 -16.79 7.97
C GLY A 5 -5.43 -17.33 9.34
N TYR A 6 -5.08 -16.62 10.42
CA TYR A 6 -5.31 -17.06 11.79
C TYR A 6 -6.57 -16.45 12.40
N ASN A 7 -7.32 -17.26 13.15
CA ASN A 7 -8.46 -16.83 13.96
C ASN A 7 -8.50 -17.63 15.28
N PRO A 8 -8.26 -17.00 16.45
CA PRO A 8 -8.19 -17.69 17.75
C PRO A 8 -9.54 -18.23 18.22
N MET A 9 -10.64 -17.70 17.67
CA MET A 9 -12.01 -18.09 18.05
C MET A 9 -12.45 -19.40 17.38
N GLU A 10 -11.70 -19.87 16.39
CA GLU A 10 -11.98 -21.11 15.67
C GLU A 10 -11.18 -22.28 16.26
N ALA A 11 -11.81 -23.45 16.35
CA ALA A 11 -11.19 -24.64 16.96
C ALA A 11 -9.90 -25.09 16.25
N ASP A 12 -9.80 -24.88 14.94
CA ASP A 12 -8.61 -25.18 14.12
C ASP A 12 -7.66 -23.97 13.97
N LYS A 13 -7.97 -22.87 14.66
CA LYS A 13 -7.27 -21.58 14.62
C LYS A 13 -7.17 -20.93 13.23
N LYS A 14 -8.05 -21.29 12.30
CA LYS A 14 -8.02 -20.78 10.91
C LYS A 14 -9.17 -19.82 10.63
N GLU A 15 -8.87 -18.74 9.91
CA GLU A 15 -9.89 -17.82 9.44
C GLU A 15 -10.72 -18.47 8.32
N LYS A 16 -12.04 -18.52 8.52
CA LYS A 16 -13.00 -19.09 7.58
C LYS A 16 -13.63 -18.02 6.69
N ASP A 17 -13.71 -16.78 7.17
CA ASP A 17 -14.21 -15.66 6.37
C ASP A 17 -13.17 -15.28 5.30
N VAL A 18 -13.50 -15.56 4.05
CA VAL A 18 -12.65 -15.28 2.88
C VAL A 18 -12.29 -13.79 2.78
N LYS A 19 -13.17 -12.88 3.23
CA LYS A 19 -12.90 -11.44 3.19
C LYS A 19 -11.83 -11.03 4.20
N LYS A 20 -11.79 -11.69 5.36
CA LYS A 20 -10.78 -11.44 6.40
C LYS A 20 -9.49 -12.20 6.14
N ARG A 21 -9.60 -13.42 5.62
CA ARG A 21 -8.47 -14.26 5.23
C ARG A 21 -7.71 -13.65 4.05
N GLY A 22 -8.43 -13.06 3.10
CA GLY A 22 -7.87 -12.50 1.88
C GLY A 22 -7.64 -13.53 0.78
N PRO A 23 -7.11 -13.08 -0.37
CA PRO A 23 -6.77 -13.95 -1.50
C PRO A 23 -5.72 -15.01 -1.11
N GLY A 24 -5.59 -16.08 -1.91
CA GLY A 24 -4.48 -17.03 -1.74
C GLY A 24 -4.49 -17.89 -0.46
N GLY A 25 -5.57 -17.88 0.32
CA GLY A 25 -5.71 -18.77 1.49
C GLY A 25 -5.20 -18.20 2.82
N GLY A 26 -4.87 -16.91 2.87
CA GLY A 26 -4.36 -16.26 4.07
C GLY A 26 -2.85 -16.33 4.17
N GLY A 27 -2.26 -15.36 4.85
CA GLY A 27 -0.81 -15.11 4.84
C GLY A 27 -0.43 -13.65 4.58
N TRP A 28 -1.43 -12.78 4.48
CA TRP A 28 -1.23 -11.34 4.40
C TRP A 28 -0.97 -10.78 5.79
N ILE A 29 -0.09 -9.80 5.89
CA ILE A 29 0.18 -9.09 7.13
C ILE A 29 -1.00 -8.15 7.42
N ARG A 30 -1.64 -8.33 8.59
CA ARG A 30 -2.69 -7.45 9.08
C ARG A 30 -2.09 -6.09 9.43
N VAL A 31 -2.68 -5.01 8.92
CA VAL A 31 -2.28 -3.65 9.26
C VAL A 31 -3.49 -2.78 9.58
N ASN A 32 -3.32 -1.75 10.41
CA ASN A 32 -4.33 -0.71 10.58
C ASN A 32 -4.31 0.30 9.41
N ASN A 33 -5.16 1.33 9.47
CA ASN A 33 -5.17 2.40 8.47
C ASN A 33 -3.86 3.19 8.42
N ASN A 34 -3.05 3.21 9.48
CA ASN A 34 -1.74 3.86 9.49
C ASN A 34 -0.61 2.96 8.95
N LEU A 35 -0.94 1.79 8.40
CA LEU A 35 -0.03 0.76 7.90
C LEU A 35 0.84 0.10 8.97
N GLN A 36 0.50 0.30 10.25
CA GLN A 36 1.14 -0.38 11.37
C GLN A 36 0.65 -1.82 11.44
N VAL A 37 1.56 -2.76 11.66
CA VAL A 37 1.23 -4.18 11.80
C VAL A 37 0.42 -4.38 13.07
N THR A 38 -0.69 -5.09 12.92
CA THR A 38 -1.54 -5.49 14.04
C THR A 38 -1.42 -6.99 14.27
N GLN A 39 -1.64 -7.40 15.51
CA GLN A 39 -1.69 -8.79 15.92
C GLN A 39 -3.04 -9.11 16.56
N LEU A 40 -3.56 -10.28 16.22
CA LEU A 40 -4.71 -10.88 16.88
C LEU A 40 -4.20 -11.71 18.07
N ASN A 41 -4.74 -11.41 19.25
CA ASN A 41 -4.42 -12.07 20.52
C ASN A 41 -5.29 -13.31 20.71
N ASP A 42 -4.92 -14.21 21.63
CA ASP A 42 -5.66 -15.46 21.87
C ASP A 42 -7.10 -15.24 22.39
N ASP A 43 -7.39 -14.07 22.97
CA ASP A 43 -8.74 -13.67 23.41
C ASP A 43 -9.59 -13.03 22.29
N GLY A 44 -9.06 -12.96 21.07
CA GLY A 44 -9.71 -12.33 19.92
C GLY A 44 -9.57 -10.80 19.87
N SER A 45 -8.90 -10.18 20.84
CA SER A 45 -8.60 -8.74 20.79
C SER A 45 -7.48 -8.43 19.79
N GLU A 46 -7.48 -7.21 19.24
CA GLU A 46 -6.46 -6.73 18.32
C GLU A 46 -5.54 -5.72 19.03
N SER A 47 -4.24 -5.84 18.81
CA SER A 47 -3.22 -4.94 19.38
C SER A 47 -2.14 -4.61 18.35
N LEU A 48 -1.35 -3.57 18.61
CA LEU A 48 -0.21 -3.21 17.75
C LEU A 48 0.95 -4.18 17.97
N PHE A 49 1.48 -4.73 16.88
CA PHE A 49 2.68 -5.58 16.93
C PHE A 49 3.94 -4.72 17.11
N GLY A 50 4.88 -5.19 17.92
CA GLY A 50 6.14 -4.49 18.18
C GLY A 50 5.94 -3.05 18.69
N GLY A 51 4.93 -2.82 19.53
CA GLY A 51 4.62 -1.49 20.08
C GLY A 51 4.08 -0.47 19.07
N GLY A 52 3.80 -0.88 17.83
CA GLY A 52 3.37 0.03 16.76
C GLY A 52 4.51 0.57 15.89
N HIS A 53 5.72 0.02 16.02
CA HIS A 53 6.91 0.43 15.24
C HIS A 53 7.16 -0.41 14.00
N ILE A 54 6.35 -1.45 13.78
CA ILE A 54 6.49 -2.35 12.63
C ILE A 54 5.40 -1.99 11.63
N PHE A 55 5.79 -1.78 10.37
CA PHE A 55 4.93 -1.39 9.27
C PHE A 55 5.05 -2.40 8.12
N ALA A 56 3.97 -2.60 7.37
CA ALA A 56 3.98 -3.44 6.17
C ALA A 56 3.36 -2.71 4.98
N VAL A 57 4.00 -2.79 3.82
CA VAL A 57 3.67 -2.05 2.59
C VAL A 57 3.81 -2.96 1.37
N GLY A 58 2.96 -2.74 0.36
CA GLY A 58 3.00 -3.49 -0.90
C GLY A 58 2.19 -4.78 -0.83
N ASP A 59 2.56 -5.77 -1.67
CA ASP A 59 1.78 -7.00 -1.86
C ASP A 59 1.81 -7.97 -0.67
N CYS A 60 2.50 -7.63 0.42
CA CYS A 60 2.53 -8.45 1.62
C CYS A 60 1.38 -8.14 2.60
N ASN A 61 0.67 -7.02 2.45
CA ASN A 61 -0.25 -6.51 3.48
C ASN A 61 -1.73 -6.56 3.08
N MET A 62 -2.58 -6.52 4.10
CA MET A 62 -4.02 -6.33 3.96
C MET A 62 -4.50 -5.29 4.97
N VAL A 63 -5.19 -4.26 4.45
CA VAL A 63 -5.80 -3.20 5.26
C VAL A 63 -7.30 -3.56 5.45
N PRO A 64 -7.75 -3.90 6.67
CA PRO A 64 -9.15 -4.17 6.94
C PRO A 64 -10.04 -2.96 6.59
N GLY A 65 -11.25 -3.22 6.09
CA GLY A 65 -12.23 -2.17 5.78
C GLY A 65 -12.02 -1.44 4.46
N LEU A 66 -10.88 -1.63 3.80
CA LEU A 66 -10.68 -1.17 2.42
C LEU A 66 -10.99 -2.29 1.42
N PRO A 67 -11.50 -1.96 0.22
CA PRO A 67 -11.61 -2.96 -0.84
C PRO A 67 -10.22 -3.50 -1.21
N PRO A 68 -10.10 -4.68 -1.83
CA PRO A 68 -8.82 -5.25 -2.25
C PRO A 68 -8.07 -4.29 -3.19
N ILE A 69 -7.05 -3.60 -2.68
CA ILE A 69 -6.24 -2.65 -3.45
C ILE A 69 -5.24 -3.45 -4.29
N PRO A 70 -5.22 -3.32 -5.63
CA PRO A 70 -4.15 -3.87 -6.44
C PRO A 70 -2.81 -3.24 -6.02
N LYS A 71 -1.88 -4.07 -5.54
CA LYS A 71 -0.57 -3.63 -5.03
C LYS A 71 0.46 -3.49 -6.14
N ILE A 72 0.09 -2.71 -7.14
CA ILE A 72 1.00 -2.27 -8.20
C ILE A 72 1.90 -1.13 -7.72
N SER A 73 2.84 -0.68 -8.54
CA SER A 73 3.88 0.27 -8.15
C SER A 73 3.33 1.54 -7.49
N TYR A 74 2.40 2.25 -8.13
CA TYR A 74 1.88 3.53 -7.63
C TYR A 74 1.21 3.43 -6.23
N PRO A 75 0.21 2.55 -6.00
CA PRO A 75 -0.37 2.35 -4.67
C PRO A 75 0.65 1.91 -3.61
N SER A 76 1.63 1.09 -4.01
CA SER A 76 2.67 0.60 -3.10
C SER A 76 3.64 1.72 -2.70
N GLU A 77 4.01 2.59 -3.64
CA GLU A 77 4.82 3.78 -3.39
C GLU A 77 4.08 4.78 -2.50
N GLU A 78 2.78 5.00 -2.73
CA GLU A 78 1.95 5.88 -1.90
C GLU A 78 1.83 5.34 -0.46
N GLN A 79 1.63 4.02 -0.31
CA GLN A 79 1.71 3.37 1.00
C GLN A 79 3.08 3.51 1.66
N ALA A 80 4.17 3.40 0.89
CA ALA A 80 5.53 3.60 1.42
C ALA A 80 5.73 5.03 1.93
N GLN A 81 5.24 6.03 1.20
CA GLN A 81 5.27 7.43 1.62
C GLN A 81 4.50 7.65 2.93
N HIS A 82 3.32 7.04 3.09
CA HIS A 82 2.55 7.13 4.34
C HIS A 82 3.25 6.45 5.52
N ALA A 83 3.79 5.24 5.31
CA ALA A 83 4.53 4.54 6.35
C ALA A 83 5.76 5.33 6.81
N VAL A 84 6.57 5.86 5.88
CA VAL A 84 7.73 6.70 6.21
C VAL A 84 7.31 7.99 6.93
N HIS A 85 6.21 8.62 6.51
CA HIS A 85 5.66 9.77 7.22
C HIS A 85 5.30 9.42 8.67
N ASN A 86 4.58 8.32 8.88
CA ASN A 86 4.15 7.86 10.19
C ASN A 86 5.33 7.50 11.09
N ILE A 87 6.34 6.82 10.55
CA ILE A 87 7.59 6.53 11.27
C ILE A 87 8.25 7.82 11.76
N ARG A 88 8.37 8.84 10.90
CA ARG A 88 8.96 10.14 11.28
C ARG A 88 8.14 10.82 12.37
N VAL A 89 6.81 10.80 12.27
CA VAL A 89 5.92 11.39 13.29
C VAL A 89 6.09 10.69 14.64
N ILE A 90 6.11 9.35 14.66
CA ILE A 90 6.32 8.57 15.89
C ILE A 90 7.68 8.89 16.50
N ASP A 91 8.77 8.87 15.70
CA ASP A 91 10.13 9.18 16.19
C ASP A 91 10.22 10.56 16.84
N HIS A 92 9.55 11.57 16.26
CA HIS A 92 9.49 12.91 16.85
C HIS A 92 8.70 12.93 18.16
N LEU A 93 7.54 12.27 18.21
CA LEU A 93 6.68 12.23 19.41
C LEU A 93 7.38 11.54 20.58
N GLU A 94 8.11 10.44 20.33
CA GLU A 94 8.83 9.70 21.37
C GLU A 94 10.02 10.46 21.93
N LYS A 95 10.74 11.20 21.07
CA LYS A 95 11.87 12.04 21.50
C LYS A 95 11.42 13.32 22.21
N GLY A 96 10.12 13.53 22.39
CA GLY A 96 9.55 14.78 22.92
C GLY A 96 9.88 16.00 22.05
N ALA A 97 10.32 15.76 20.80
CA ALA A 97 10.67 16.81 19.87
C ALA A 97 9.41 17.36 19.21
N TRP A 98 9.43 18.64 18.87
CA TRP A 98 8.38 19.23 18.06
C TRP A 98 8.34 18.53 16.69
N ALA A 99 7.30 17.73 16.42
CA ALA A 99 7.08 17.13 15.11
C ALA A 99 6.82 18.27 14.11
N PRO A 100 7.74 18.57 13.16
CA PRO A 100 7.58 19.74 12.31
C PRO A 100 6.42 19.54 11.34
N GLY A 101 5.31 20.22 11.63
CA GLY A 101 4.13 20.33 10.79
C GLY A 101 4.21 21.58 9.91
N GLY A 102 4.40 21.38 8.61
CA GLY A 102 4.42 22.44 7.60
C GLY A 102 5.61 23.39 7.69
N CYS A 103 5.73 24.24 6.68
CA CYS A 103 6.66 25.37 6.69
C CYS A 103 6.33 26.28 7.89
N CYS A 104 7.32 26.57 8.73
CA CYS A 104 7.24 27.54 9.84
C CYS A 104 6.27 27.24 11.00
N GLY A 105 5.80 26.00 11.18
CA GLY A 105 5.04 25.60 12.37
C GLY A 105 3.64 26.19 12.52
N ILE A 106 3.09 26.70 11.41
CA ILE A 106 1.77 27.31 11.34
C ILE A 106 0.66 26.24 11.16
N PHE A 107 1.00 25.01 10.75
CA PHE A 107 0.04 23.98 10.33
C PHE A 107 -0.07 22.76 11.27
N GLY A 108 -0.12 23.02 12.59
CA GLY A 108 -0.56 22.05 13.60
C GLY A 108 0.38 20.86 13.85
N LYS A 109 0.06 20.07 14.88
CA LYS A 109 0.75 18.80 15.18
C LYS A 109 0.53 17.83 14.02
N LYS A 110 1.60 17.26 13.44
CA LYS A 110 1.44 16.17 12.47
C LYS A 110 0.80 14.97 13.16
N SER A 111 -0.42 14.63 12.76
CA SER A 111 -1.05 13.36 13.07
C SER A 111 -0.47 12.27 12.18
N LEU A 112 -0.68 11.01 12.57
CA LEU A 112 -0.47 9.90 11.65
C LEU A 112 -1.35 10.09 10.41
N ARG A 113 -0.83 9.67 9.27
CA ARG A 113 -1.50 9.66 7.98
C ARG A 113 -2.17 8.31 7.79
N ASP A 114 -3.48 8.35 7.56
CA ASP A 114 -4.24 7.16 7.19
C ASP A 114 -3.96 6.83 5.72
N THR A 115 -3.94 5.54 5.40
CA THR A 115 -3.98 5.03 4.04
C THR A 115 -5.42 5.06 3.53
N TRP A 116 -5.58 5.32 2.24
CA TRP A 116 -6.88 5.26 1.56
C TRP A 116 -6.78 4.40 0.31
N TRP A 117 -7.90 4.21 -0.38
CA TRP A 117 -7.90 3.65 -1.74
C TRP A 117 -7.34 4.68 -2.71
N PRO A 118 -6.12 4.50 -3.25
CA PRO A 118 -5.49 5.54 -4.04
C PRO A 118 -6.22 5.68 -5.39
N TRP A 119 -6.34 6.92 -5.91
CA TRP A 119 -7.03 7.13 -7.20
C TRP A 119 -6.40 6.25 -8.29
N GLY A 120 -5.09 6.02 -8.19
CA GLY A 120 -4.25 5.40 -9.21
C GLY A 120 -4.14 3.89 -9.05
N ALA A 121 -4.87 3.29 -8.10
CA ALA A 121 -4.90 1.85 -7.92
C ALA A 121 -5.30 1.10 -9.20
N GLY A 122 -6.15 1.72 -10.02
CA GLY A 122 -6.64 1.12 -11.26
C GLY A 122 -5.81 1.34 -12.51
N MET A 123 -4.53 1.74 -12.40
CA MET A 123 -3.70 2.13 -13.55
C MET A 123 -2.73 1.02 -13.95
N PHE A 124 -2.93 0.38 -15.10
CA PHE A 124 -2.09 -0.75 -15.54
C PHE A 124 -1.50 -0.49 -16.93
N ALA A 125 -0.19 -0.69 -17.07
CA ALA A 125 0.51 -0.65 -18.36
C ALA A 125 1.07 -2.04 -18.70
N THR A 126 0.36 -2.76 -19.57
CA THR A 126 0.69 -4.14 -19.94
C THR A 126 1.30 -4.18 -21.33
N SER A 127 2.50 -4.75 -21.46
CA SER A 127 3.10 -4.96 -22.79
C SER A 127 2.49 -6.20 -23.44
N LEU A 128 2.16 -6.08 -24.73
CA LEU A 128 1.64 -7.15 -25.59
C LEU A 128 2.71 -7.64 -26.59
N GLY A 129 3.87 -7.00 -26.61
CA GLY A 129 5.01 -7.32 -27.46
C GLY A 129 5.98 -6.14 -27.57
N PRO A 130 7.08 -6.28 -28.33
CA PRO A 130 8.14 -5.26 -28.40
C PRO A 130 7.68 -3.89 -28.92
N LYS A 131 6.54 -3.81 -29.61
CA LYS A 131 5.98 -2.58 -30.20
C LYS A 131 4.52 -2.36 -29.86
N ASP A 132 3.98 -3.10 -28.90
CA ASP A 132 2.57 -3.01 -28.54
C ASP A 132 2.38 -3.12 -27.02
N ALA A 133 1.46 -2.31 -26.51
CA ALA A 133 1.07 -2.29 -25.12
C ALA A 133 -0.34 -1.71 -24.99
N CYS A 134 -1.02 -2.04 -23.90
CA CYS A 134 -2.28 -1.43 -23.51
C CYS A 134 -2.13 -0.73 -22.16
N PHE A 135 -2.82 0.41 -22.04
CA PHE A 135 -2.87 1.19 -20.81
C PHE A 135 -4.33 1.28 -20.35
N VAL A 136 -4.58 0.79 -19.15
CA VAL A 136 -5.89 0.77 -18.51
C VAL A 136 -5.90 1.80 -17.38
N LEU A 137 -6.96 2.60 -17.29
CA LEU A 137 -7.19 3.56 -16.21
C LEU A 137 -8.50 3.25 -15.48
N GLY A 138 -8.51 3.49 -14.17
CA GLY A 138 -9.75 3.50 -13.37
C GLY A 138 -10.36 2.14 -13.08
N ALA A 139 -9.59 1.05 -13.18
CA ALA A 139 -10.03 -0.26 -12.73
C ALA A 139 -10.23 -0.27 -11.20
N LYS A 140 -11.40 -0.72 -10.74
CA LYS A 140 -11.78 -0.86 -9.34
C LYS A 140 -12.00 -2.34 -9.02
N SER A 141 -12.30 -2.66 -7.76
CA SER A 141 -12.60 -4.03 -7.33
C SER A 141 -13.90 -4.60 -7.93
N THR A 142 -14.77 -3.74 -8.47
CA THR A 142 -16.03 -4.15 -9.12
C THR A 142 -15.82 -4.54 -10.58
N PRO A 143 -16.34 -5.69 -11.04
CA PRO A 143 -16.25 -6.11 -12.45
C PRO A 143 -16.80 -5.06 -13.42
N GLY A 144 -16.25 -5.00 -14.64
CA GLY A 144 -16.67 -4.05 -15.68
C GLY A 144 -16.18 -2.62 -15.47
N THR A 145 -15.30 -2.37 -14.50
CA THR A 145 -14.65 -1.08 -14.31
C THR A 145 -13.26 -1.05 -14.93
N GLY A 146 -12.81 0.16 -15.27
CA GLY A 146 -11.55 0.37 -15.98
C GLY A 146 -11.76 0.56 -17.47
N HIS A 147 -11.08 1.54 -18.04
CA HIS A 147 -11.12 1.85 -19.46
C HIS A 147 -9.73 1.68 -20.04
N MET A 148 -9.64 0.97 -21.15
CA MET A 148 -8.43 0.95 -21.96
C MET A 148 -8.33 2.28 -22.71
N VAL A 149 -7.38 3.11 -22.30
CA VAL A 149 -7.27 4.50 -22.78
C VAL A 149 -6.29 4.60 -23.95
N LEU A 150 -5.24 3.77 -23.95
CA LEU A 150 -4.29 3.70 -25.05
C LEU A 150 -4.00 2.24 -25.39
N TRP A 151 -4.03 1.92 -26.69
CA TRP A 151 -3.51 0.69 -27.26
C TRP A 151 -2.52 1.07 -28.35
N GLY A 152 -1.37 0.41 -28.38
CA GLY A 152 -0.48 0.44 -29.54
C GLY A 152 0.92 0.88 -29.19
N LYS A 153 1.63 1.33 -30.23
CA LYS A 153 2.99 1.86 -30.11
C LYS A 153 3.11 3.03 -29.12
N ALA A 154 2.09 3.88 -29.03
CA ALA A 154 2.11 5.02 -28.09
C ALA A 154 2.16 4.55 -26.63
N SER A 155 1.37 3.53 -26.28
CA SER A 155 1.41 2.90 -24.96
C SER A 155 2.74 2.19 -24.71
N ALA A 156 3.33 1.58 -25.74
CA ALA A 156 4.65 0.95 -25.64
C ALA A 156 5.76 1.97 -25.32
N ILE A 157 5.73 3.15 -25.96
CA ILE A 157 6.66 4.27 -25.66
C ILE A 157 6.44 4.78 -24.22
N GLN A 158 5.18 4.97 -23.82
CA GLN A 158 4.86 5.39 -22.45
C GLN A 158 5.38 4.39 -21.41
N LYS A 159 5.20 3.08 -21.63
CA LYS A 159 5.72 2.03 -20.75
C LYS A 159 7.24 2.06 -20.67
N ALA A 160 7.92 2.19 -21.81
CA ALA A 160 9.38 2.29 -21.85
C ALA A 160 9.90 3.53 -21.10
N LEU A 161 9.19 4.66 -21.21
CA LEU A 161 9.52 5.87 -20.46
C LEU A 161 9.39 5.63 -18.95
N ILE A 162 8.25 5.09 -18.48
CA ILE A 162 8.01 4.78 -17.06
C ILE A 162 9.08 3.83 -16.50
N GLU A 163 9.44 2.79 -17.26
CA GLU A 163 10.47 1.85 -16.85
C GLU A 163 11.87 2.50 -16.77
N SER A 164 12.19 3.36 -17.73
CA SER A 164 13.46 4.09 -17.76
C SER A 164 13.58 5.07 -16.59
N THR A 165 12.52 5.81 -16.26
CA THR A 165 12.51 6.78 -15.17
C THR A 165 12.60 6.07 -13.83
N LYS A 166 11.84 4.97 -13.62
CA LYS A 166 11.90 4.20 -12.38
C LYS A 166 13.25 3.52 -12.17
N THR A 167 13.82 2.94 -13.22
CA THR A 167 15.15 2.32 -13.14
C THR A 167 16.22 3.36 -12.81
N ASN A 168 16.10 4.57 -13.36
CA ASN A 168 17.03 5.66 -13.08
C ASN A 168 16.89 6.18 -11.64
N GLU A 169 15.66 6.36 -11.15
CA GLU A 169 15.37 6.71 -9.75
C GLU A 169 15.98 5.69 -8.78
N CYS A 170 15.77 4.39 -9.02
CA CYS A 170 16.36 3.33 -8.19
C CYS A 170 17.90 3.33 -8.19
N LYS A 171 18.52 3.79 -9.29
CA LYS A 171 19.97 4.00 -9.40
C LYS A 171 20.43 5.33 -8.82
N ARG A 172 19.54 6.13 -8.21
CA ARG A 172 19.79 7.50 -7.74
C ARG A 172 20.29 8.45 -8.83
N GLY A 173 19.86 8.24 -10.07
CA GLY A 173 20.15 9.16 -11.17
C GLY A 173 19.25 10.41 -11.14
N LEU A 174 19.42 11.28 -12.14
CA LEU A 174 18.83 12.62 -12.17
C LEU A 174 17.35 12.68 -12.58
N LEU A 175 16.77 11.58 -13.09
CA LEU A 175 15.36 11.52 -13.53
C LEU A 175 14.59 10.54 -12.64
N GLY A 176 13.43 10.96 -12.17
CA GLY A 176 12.53 10.15 -11.33
C GLY A 176 12.72 10.30 -9.83
N SER A 177 13.73 11.04 -9.35
CA SER A 177 13.87 11.35 -7.91
C SER A 177 12.74 12.27 -7.45
N SER A 178 11.96 11.81 -6.48
CA SER A 178 10.94 12.57 -5.75
C SER A 178 11.44 13.07 -4.40
#